data_AF-L8GKJ6-F1
#
_entry.id   AF-L8GKJ6-F1
#
_cell.length_a   1.000
_cell.length_b   1.000
_cell.length_c   1.000
_cell.angle_alpha   90.00
_cell.angle_beta   90.00
_cell.angle_gamma   90.00
#
_symmetry.space_group_name_H-M   'P 1'
#
loop_
_entity.id
_entity.type
_entity.pdbx_description
1 polymer ?
#
loop_
_entity_poly.entity_id
_entity_poly.type
_entity_poly.pdbx_seq_one_letter_code
_entity_poly.pdbx_strand_id
1 'polypeptide(L)'
;MQRRTVVGTEHIPRIPRNGPYFVVQLALREASKIAAAEENQKEGKDRELFYKLLTPLHFYANFKLNLFSNYTTLEDFKQCPVTDRMIIRNKILEDPSLIDQFIHDNPEGFNQDELDILRAWRQYQVKDKFILERHLKKGSIFIAGEQQVYLVSGITSPLSDMIFAEMLPLILETVIMPFKGKIVYDGLLSHTPIQIGSTLAKTWAKSYLAAKQSKKVITTFGEMRGKEEEKPVRKRKRENEEPKVPFEMKKELEEFARKAKRVKDEAQPGRESSAASVLLNAAQMMKRIVDGGPNLKRAVTSVRKSLELLDNELKGTLDEKDE
;
A
#
# COMPACT_ATOMS: atom_id res chain seq x y z
N MET A 1 -25.85 -58.92 -0.14
CA MET A 1 -25.91 -58.14 -1.40
C MET A 1 -26.36 -56.73 -1.04
N GLN A 2 -25.40 -55.83 -0.73
CA GLN A 2 -25.68 -54.45 -0.33
C GLN A 2 -25.91 -53.58 -1.58
N ARG A 3 -27.04 -52.87 -1.62
CA ARG A 3 -27.30 -51.83 -2.64
C ARG A 3 -26.56 -50.56 -2.23
N ARG A 4 -25.67 -50.07 -3.10
CA ARG A 4 -25.04 -48.75 -3.00
C ARG A 4 -26.06 -47.68 -3.39
N THR A 5 -26.35 -46.77 -2.47
CA THR A 5 -27.04 -45.50 -2.75
C THR A 5 -26.01 -44.52 -3.31
N VAL A 6 -26.27 -44.00 -4.50
CA VAL A 6 -25.44 -42.97 -5.15
C VAL A 6 -25.75 -41.62 -4.49
N VAL A 7 -24.73 -40.97 -3.95
CA VAL A 7 -24.80 -39.62 -3.38
C VAL A 7 -25.04 -38.64 -4.52
N GLY A 8 -26.18 -37.93 -4.46
CA GLY A 8 -26.53 -36.87 -5.40
C GLY A 8 -25.57 -35.69 -5.26
N THR A 9 -25.00 -35.26 -6.38
CA THR A 9 -24.26 -34.00 -6.49
C THR A 9 -25.20 -32.82 -6.23
N GLU A 10 -24.97 -32.06 -5.15
CA GLU A 10 -25.63 -30.79 -4.90
C GLU A 10 -25.46 -29.85 -6.10
N HIS A 11 -26.60 -29.41 -6.65
CA HIS A 11 -26.65 -28.51 -7.79
C HIS A 11 -26.44 -27.08 -7.28
N ILE A 12 -25.19 -26.62 -7.24
CA ILE A 12 -24.87 -25.20 -6.99
C ILE A 12 -25.56 -24.37 -8.08
N PRO A 13 -26.52 -23.47 -7.75
CA PRO A 13 -27.24 -22.72 -8.76
C PRO A 13 -26.29 -21.82 -9.54
N ARG A 14 -26.31 -21.95 -10.87
CA ARG A 14 -25.55 -21.09 -11.78
C ARG A 14 -26.07 -19.66 -11.68
N ILE A 15 -25.28 -18.77 -11.08
CA ILE A 15 -25.55 -17.33 -11.05
C ILE A 15 -25.73 -16.84 -12.49
N PRO A 16 -26.89 -16.28 -12.88
CA PRO A 16 -27.11 -15.83 -14.23
C PRO A 16 -26.14 -14.69 -14.58
N ARG A 17 -25.41 -14.85 -15.69
CA ARG A 17 -24.42 -13.86 -16.17
C ARG A 17 -25.03 -12.49 -16.51
N ASN A 18 -26.35 -12.35 -16.51
CA ASN A 18 -27.07 -11.09 -16.76
C ASN A 18 -27.90 -10.64 -15.55
N GLY A 19 -27.65 -11.23 -14.37
CA GLY A 19 -28.37 -10.92 -13.15
C GLY A 19 -27.84 -9.66 -12.44
N PRO A 20 -28.66 -9.02 -11.59
CA PRO A 20 -28.29 -7.84 -10.81
C PRO A 20 -26.97 -8.04 -10.04
N TYR A 21 -26.80 -9.24 -9.46
CA TYR A 21 -25.61 -9.63 -8.72
C TYR A 21 -24.32 -9.65 -9.59
N PHE A 22 -24.41 -10.09 -10.85
CA PHE A 22 -23.26 -10.16 -11.75
C PHE A 22 -22.74 -8.77 -12.13
N VAL A 23 -23.65 -7.83 -12.37
CA VAL A 23 -23.32 -6.42 -12.69
C VAL A 23 -22.59 -5.75 -11.51
N VAL A 24 -23.03 -5.99 -10.26
CA VAL A 24 -22.35 -5.45 -9.07
C VAL A 24 -20.94 -6.05 -8.90
N GLN A 25 -20.79 -7.36 -9.09
CA GLN A 25 -19.48 -8.03 -9.01
C GLN A 25 -18.51 -7.52 -10.09
N LEU A 26 -19.01 -7.29 -11.31
CA LEU A 26 -18.21 -6.70 -12.39
C LEU A 26 -17.78 -5.28 -12.04
N ALA A 27 -18.69 -4.46 -11.51
CA ALA A 27 -18.38 -3.08 -11.11
C ALA A 27 -17.37 -2.98 -9.98
N LEU A 28 -17.47 -3.85 -8.98
CA LEU A 28 -16.48 -3.95 -7.89
C LEU A 28 -15.10 -4.35 -8.39
N ARG A 29 -15.04 -5.28 -9.36
CA ARG A 29 -13.79 -5.75 -9.95
C ARG A 29 -13.08 -4.62 -10.68
N GLU A 30 -13.80 -3.86 -11.51
CA GLU A 30 -13.22 -2.73 -12.24
C GLU A 30 -12.82 -1.57 -11.31
N ALA A 31 -13.66 -1.21 -10.34
CA ALA A 31 -13.33 -0.18 -9.36
C ALA A 31 -12.09 -0.55 -8.51
N SER A 32 -11.88 -1.85 -8.23
CA SER A 32 -10.67 -2.34 -7.55
C SER A 32 -9.43 -2.24 -8.44
N LYS A 33 -9.55 -2.51 -9.74
CA LYS A 33 -8.45 -2.34 -10.70
C LYS A 33 -8.03 -0.88 -10.82
N ILE A 34 -8.99 0.05 -10.90
CA ILE A 34 -8.73 1.50 -10.95
C ILE A 34 -7.99 1.95 -9.69
N ALA A 35 -8.46 1.54 -8.50
CA ALA A 35 -7.82 1.90 -7.25
C ALA A 35 -6.38 1.35 -7.10
N ALA A 36 -6.11 0.17 -7.67
CA ALA A 36 -4.76 -0.40 -7.73
C ALA A 36 -3.87 0.35 -8.74
N ALA A 37 -4.42 0.75 -9.89
CA ALA A 37 -3.72 1.55 -10.89
C ALA A 37 -3.31 2.93 -10.35
N GLU A 38 -4.19 3.62 -9.62
CA GLU A 38 -3.88 4.90 -8.96
C GLU A 38 -2.77 4.76 -7.91
N GLU A 39 -2.80 3.69 -7.12
CA GLU A 39 -1.77 3.41 -6.11
C GLU A 39 -0.41 3.13 -6.75
N ASN A 40 -0.39 2.30 -7.80
CA ASN A 40 0.82 2.02 -8.58
C ASN A 40 1.36 3.28 -9.27
N GLN A 41 0.48 4.14 -9.81
CA GLN A 41 0.90 5.41 -10.43
C GLN A 41 1.51 6.37 -9.42
N LYS A 42 0.95 6.44 -8.21
CA LYS A 42 1.50 7.25 -7.12
C LYS A 42 2.85 6.72 -6.66
N GLU A 43 2.98 5.40 -6.50
CA GLU A 43 4.23 4.74 -6.16
C GLU A 43 5.31 4.99 -7.22
N GLY A 44 4.95 4.98 -8.50
CA GLY A 44 5.84 5.36 -9.60
C GLY A 44 6.39 6.78 -9.48
N LYS A 45 5.54 7.77 -9.16
CA LYS A 45 5.98 9.17 -8.95
C LYS A 45 6.85 9.33 -7.70
N ASP A 46 6.50 8.63 -6.62
CA ASP A 46 7.26 8.63 -5.37
C ASP A 46 8.66 8.02 -5.58
N ARG A 47 8.74 6.94 -6.36
CA ARG A 47 9.99 6.32 -6.79
C ARG A 47 10.86 7.28 -7.61
N GLU A 48 10.28 7.89 -8.64
CA GLU A 48 11.00 8.82 -9.51
C GLU A 48 11.58 9.98 -8.71
N LEU A 49 10.78 10.57 -7.82
CA LEU A 49 11.24 11.63 -6.94
C LEU A 49 12.37 11.17 -6.01
N PHE A 50 12.25 9.99 -5.41
CA PHE A 50 13.27 9.48 -4.50
C PHE A 50 14.64 9.36 -5.21
N TYR A 51 14.68 8.74 -6.39
CA TYR A 51 15.93 8.60 -7.14
C TYR A 51 16.39 9.89 -7.83
N LYS A 52 15.47 10.81 -8.13
CA LYS A 52 15.80 12.19 -8.56
C LYS A 52 16.62 12.91 -7.48
N LEU A 53 16.37 12.65 -6.20
CA LEU A 53 17.11 13.27 -5.10
C LEU A 53 18.37 12.46 -4.72
N LEU A 54 18.24 11.14 -4.61
CA LEU A 54 19.33 10.27 -4.13
C LEU A 54 20.49 10.18 -5.12
N THR A 55 20.21 10.07 -6.42
CA THR A 55 21.25 9.83 -7.43
C THR A 55 22.20 11.02 -7.57
N PRO A 56 21.72 12.26 -7.72
CA PRO A 56 22.60 13.43 -7.78
C PRO A 56 23.33 13.69 -6.47
N LEU A 57 22.72 13.42 -5.31
CA LEU A 57 23.42 13.51 -4.02
C LEU A 57 24.63 12.57 -3.96
N HIS A 58 24.44 11.31 -4.37
CA HIS A 58 25.55 10.35 -4.43
C HIS A 58 26.63 10.76 -5.45
N PHE A 59 26.22 11.24 -6.62
CA PHE A 59 27.16 11.74 -7.63
C PHE A 59 27.96 12.94 -7.12
N TYR A 60 27.29 13.90 -6.47
CA TYR A 60 27.93 15.06 -5.86
C TYR A 60 28.96 14.67 -4.79
N ALA A 61 28.62 13.72 -3.93
CA ALA A 61 29.55 13.18 -2.93
C ALA A 61 30.77 12.51 -3.58
N ASN A 62 30.55 11.71 -4.65
CA ASN A 62 31.65 11.14 -5.42
C ASN A 62 32.59 12.21 -5.97
N PHE A 63 32.02 13.27 -6.55
CA PHE A 63 32.77 14.39 -7.13
C PHE A 63 33.56 15.17 -6.07
N LYS A 64 32.93 15.56 -4.95
CA LYS A 64 33.57 16.34 -3.88
C LYS A 64 34.71 15.57 -3.19
N LEU A 65 34.58 14.25 -3.08
CA LEU A 65 35.56 13.38 -2.42
C LEU A 65 36.54 12.72 -3.40
N ASN A 66 36.34 12.86 -4.71
CA ASN A 66 37.12 12.21 -5.76
C ASN A 66 37.31 10.69 -5.53
N LEU A 67 36.23 9.98 -5.19
CA LEU A 67 36.28 8.55 -4.84
C LEU A 67 36.53 7.66 -6.07
N PHE A 68 35.81 7.94 -7.16
CA PHE A 68 35.86 7.16 -8.39
C PHE A 68 35.91 8.11 -9.60
N SER A 69 37.02 8.04 -10.35
CA SER A 69 37.29 8.93 -11.49
C SER A 69 36.57 8.52 -12.78
N ASN A 70 36.01 7.32 -12.85
CA ASN A 70 35.28 6.79 -14.01
C ASN A 70 33.83 7.29 -14.11
N TYR A 71 33.31 7.98 -13.08
CA TYR A 71 31.99 8.63 -13.12
C TYR A 71 32.15 10.14 -13.28
N THR A 72 32.23 10.60 -14.52
CA THR A 72 32.46 12.03 -14.83
C THR A 72 31.18 12.83 -15.00
N THR A 73 30.09 12.16 -15.39
CA THR A 73 28.76 12.77 -15.52
C THR A 73 27.72 12.04 -14.68
N LEU A 74 26.58 12.69 -14.44
CA LEU A 74 25.44 12.06 -13.77
C LEU A 74 24.91 10.86 -14.57
N GLU A 75 25.01 10.89 -15.90
CA GLU A 75 24.56 9.79 -16.76
C GLU A 75 25.46 8.56 -16.60
N ASP A 76 26.79 8.75 -16.59
CA ASP A 76 27.73 7.66 -16.28
C ASP A 76 27.46 7.09 -14.88
N PHE A 77 27.16 7.97 -13.93
CA PHE A 77 26.89 7.60 -12.55
C PHE A 77 25.59 6.79 -12.38
N LYS A 78 24.60 6.92 -13.27
CA LYS A 78 23.40 6.07 -13.21
C LYS A 78 23.74 4.59 -13.35
N GLN A 79 24.80 4.26 -14.08
CA GLN A 79 25.29 2.89 -14.27
C GLN A 79 26.26 2.43 -13.17
N CYS A 80 26.51 3.27 -12.15
CA CYS A 80 27.38 2.96 -11.02
C CYS A 80 26.96 1.64 -10.35
N PRO A 81 27.86 0.63 -10.26
CA PRO A 81 27.59 -0.63 -9.60
C PRO A 81 27.18 -0.46 -8.14
N VAL A 82 26.41 -1.41 -7.63
CA VAL A 82 25.90 -1.40 -6.25
C VAL A 82 27.04 -1.29 -5.22
N THR A 83 28.18 -1.94 -5.47
CA THR A 83 29.37 -1.91 -4.59
C THR A 83 29.91 -0.50 -4.41
N ASP A 84 30.06 0.24 -5.50
CA ASP A 84 30.61 1.60 -5.50
C ASP A 84 29.59 2.57 -4.88
N ARG A 85 28.29 2.39 -5.19
CA ARG A 85 27.20 3.14 -4.55
C ARG A 85 27.19 2.95 -3.05
N MET A 86 27.46 1.74 -2.55
CA MET A 86 27.54 1.48 -1.10
C MET A 86 28.73 2.21 -0.46
N ILE A 87 29.89 2.27 -1.13
CA ILE A 87 31.06 3.01 -0.66
C ILE A 87 30.74 4.51 -0.55
N ILE A 88 30.15 5.09 -1.60
CA ILE A 88 29.75 6.51 -1.63
C ILE A 88 28.70 6.80 -0.54
N ARG A 89 27.66 5.96 -0.44
CA ARG A 89 26.63 6.09 0.58
C ARG A 89 27.22 6.07 1.99
N ASN A 90 28.17 5.17 2.26
CA ASN A 90 28.84 5.11 3.56
C ASN A 90 29.63 6.40 3.85
N LYS A 91 30.28 7.00 2.84
CA LYS A 91 30.98 8.28 3.01
C LYS A 91 30.03 9.43 3.35
N ILE A 92 28.83 9.47 2.76
CA ILE A 92 27.80 10.45 3.11
C ILE A 92 27.33 10.28 4.56
N LEU A 93 27.24 9.05 5.05
CA LEU A 93 26.88 8.78 6.45
C LEU A 93 28.00 9.17 7.44
N GLU A 94 29.25 8.95 7.04
CA GLU A 94 30.44 9.35 7.82
C GLU A 94 30.60 10.88 7.90
N ASP A 95 30.26 11.58 6.81
CA ASP A 95 30.28 13.04 6.74
C ASP A 95 28.91 13.61 6.29
N PRO A 96 27.96 13.79 7.22
CA PRO A 96 26.65 14.35 6.91
C PRO A 96 26.70 15.78 6.36
N SER A 97 27.83 16.50 6.51
CA SER A 97 27.98 17.85 5.97
C SER A 97 27.93 17.87 4.43
N LEU A 98 28.20 16.73 3.78
CA LEU A 98 28.05 16.59 2.33
C LEU A 98 26.61 16.82 1.87
N ILE A 99 25.62 16.44 2.69
CA ILE A 99 24.20 16.72 2.38
C ILE A 99 23.92 18.22 2.56
N ASP A 100 24.44 18.82 3.62
CA ASP A 100 24.29 20.26 3.89
C ASP A 100 24.90 21.10 2.75
N GLN A 101 26.09 20.72 2.27
CA GLN A 101 26.73 21.34 1.11
C GLN A 101 25.94 21.13 -0.19
N PHE A 102 25.44 19.92 -0.44
CA PHE A 102 24.63 19.65 -1.63
C PHE A 102 23.33 20.47 -1.65
N ILE A 103 22.69 20.63 -0.49
CA ILE A 103 21.50 21.50 -0.33
C ILE A 103 21.86 22.97 -0.57
N HIS A 104 23.02 23.42 -0.10
CA HIS A 104 23.49 24.79 -0.28
C HIS A 104 23.84 25.10 -1.75
N ASP A 105 24.66 24.25 -2.37
CA ASP A 105 25.10 24.40 -3.76
C ASP A 105 23.93 24.23 -4.73
N ASN A 106 22.95 23.39 -4.38
CA ASN A 106 21.74 23.08 -5.14
C ASN A 106 21.98 22.92 -6.66
N PRO A 107 22.91 22.04 -7.09
CA PRO A 107 23.34 21.97 -8.49
C PRO A 107 22.23 21.55 -9.46
N GLU A 108 21.21 20.84 -8.96
CA GLU A 108 20.05 20.38 -9.74
C GLU A 108 18.87 21.37 -9.73
N GLY A 109 18.99 22.50 -9.02
CA GLY A 109 17.94 23.50 -8.94
C GLY A 109 16.65 22.99 -8.26
N PHE A 110 16.79 22.14 -7.25
CA PHE A 110 15.66 21.58 -6.50
C PHE A 110 14.84 22.65 -5.81
N ASN A 111 13.53 22.41 -5.76
CA ASN A 111 12.60 23.29 -5.06
C ASN A 111 12.61 23.06 -3.54
N GLN A 112 11.89 23.88 -2.80
CA GLN A 112 11.90 23.82 -1.34
C GLN A 112 11.42 22.48 -0.77
N ASP A 113 10.36 21.88 -1.33
CA ASP A 113 9.83 20.58 -0.88
C ASP A 113 10.86 19.46 -1.08
N GLU A 114 11.59 19.51 -2.19
CA GLU A 114 12.68 18.58 -2.52
C GLU A 114 13.88 18.74 -1.57
N LEU A 115 14.27 19.99 -1.28
CA LEU A 115 15.33 20.28 -0.32
C LEU A 115 14.93 19.89 1.11
N ASP A 116 13.67 20.03 1.49
CA ASP A 116 13.16 19.60 2.80
C ASP A 116 13.24 18.08 2.99
N ILE A 117 13.05 17.30 1.91
CA ILE A 117 13.28 15.85 1.94
C ILE A 117 14.76 15.56 2.25
N LEU A 118 15.70 16.26 1.59
CA LEU A 118 17.13 16.08 1.83
C LEU A 118 17.54 16.49 3.26
N ARG A 119 16.97 17.57 3.80
CA ARG A 119 17.17 17.96 5.20
C ARG A 119 16.68 16.88 6.17
N ALA A 120 15.51 16.29 5.89
CA ALA A 120 14.99 15.20 6.68
C ALA A 120 15.90 13.95 6.60
N TRP A 121 16.46 13.64 5.43
CA TRP A 121 17.46 12.57 5.29
C TRP A 121 18.70 12.85 6.14
N ARG A 122 19.26 14.06 6.03
CA ARG A 122 20.40 14.50 6.83
C ARG A 122 20.16 14.41 8.34
N GLN A 123 18.94 14.68 8.78
CA GLN A 123 18.62 14.69 10.21
C GLN A 123 18.29 13.30 10.78
N TYR A 124 17.62 12.44 10.00
CA TYR A 124 16.95 11.25 10.54
C TYR A 124 17.34 9.94 9.87
N GLN A 125 18.22 9.92 8.87
CA GLN A 125 18.68 8.64 8.32
C GLN A 125 19.43 7.81 9.36
N VAL A 126 19.18 6.51 9.38
CA VAL A 126 19.81 5.56 10.31
C VAL A 126 20.36 4.38 9.52
N LYS A 127 21.68 4.20 9.59
CA LYS A 127 22.34 2.96 9.18
C LYS A 127 22.43 2.04 10.39
N ASP A 128 21.93 0.82 10.25
CA ASP A 128 22.03 -0.18 11.31
C ASP A 128 21.97 -1.59 10.72
N LYS A 129 22.27 -2.57 11.57
CA LYS A 129 21.91 -3.97 11.37
C LYS A 129 20.50 -4.19 11.91
N PHE A 130 19.62 -4.58 11.02
CA PHE A 130 18.22 -4.85 11.31
C PHE A 130 17.91 -6.33 11.20
N ILE A 131 16.96 -6.77 12.01
CA ILE A 131 16.25 -8.02 11.79
C ILE A 131 15.03 -7.71 10.93
N LEU A 132 15.00 -8.22 9.71
CA LEU A 132 13.80 -8.29 8.89
C LEU A 132 12.95 -9.46 9.38
N GLU A 133 11.91 -9.17 10.14
CA GLU A 133 11.15 -10.21 10.85
C GLU A 133 9.97 -10.75 10.04
N ARG A 134 9.23 -9.87 9.34
CA ARG A 134 8.13 -10.29 8.45
C ARG A 134 7.79 -9.24 7.40
N HIS A 135 7.15 -9.70 6.33
CA HIS A 135 6.44 -8.83 5.39
C HIS A 135 4.98 -8.63 5.80
N LEU A 136 4.47 -7.42 5.58
CA LEU A 136 3.08 -7.02 5.74
C LEU A 136 2.60 -6.37 4.44
N LYS A 137 1.27 -6.21 4.29
CA LYS A 137 0.69 -5.52 3.13
C LYS A 137 1.19 -4.07 2.93
N LYS A 138 1.63 -3.40 4.01
CA LYS A 138 2.03 -1.99 4.01
C LYS A 138 3.55 -1.78 3.99
N GLY A 139 4.34 -2.85 3.95
CA GLY A 139 5.79 -2.79 4.12
C GLY A 139 6.30 -3.96 4.96
N SER A 140 7.51 -3.85 5.47
CA SER A 140 8.17 -4.93 6.22
C SER A 140 8.56 -4.47 7.61
N ILE A 141 8.62 -5.41 8.56
CA ILE A 141 9.00 -5.13 9.94
C ILE A 141 10.49 -5.29 10.11
N PHE A 142 11.14 -4.19 10.49
CA PHE A 142 12.57 -4.12 10.80
C PHE A 142 12.72 -3.93 12.31
N ILE A 143 13.58 -4.73 12.95
CA ILE A 143 13.87 -4.60 14.38
C ILE A 143 15.34 -4.22 14.54
N ALA A 144 15.60 -3.11 15.22
CA ALA A 144 16.94 -2.62 15.56
C ALA A 144 17.21 -2.80 17.06
N GLY A 145 18.46 -3.17 17.39
CA GLY A 145 18.88 -3.47 18.76
C GLY A 145 17.97 -4.52 19.41
N GLU A 146 17.54 -4.26 20.65
CA GLU A 146 16.71 -5.23 21.37
C GLU A 146 15.22 -5.13 21.04
N GLN A 147 14.67 -3.92 20.78
CA GLN A 147 13.20 -3.73 20.73
C GLN A 147 12.70 -2.56 19.86
N GLN A 148 13.55 -1.85 19.11
CA GLN A 148 13.04 -0.77 18.24
C GLN A 148 12.44 -1.37 16.97
N VAL A 149 11.13 -1.19 16.77
CA VAL A 149 10.39 -1.81 15.68
C VAL A 149 9.95 -0.76 14.67
N TYR A 150 10.41 -0.89 13.44
CA TYR A 150 10.12 0.00 12.33
C TYR A 150 9.21 -0.69 11.30
N LEU A 151 8.24 0.03 10.76
CA LEU A 151 7.52 -0.35 9.54
C LEU A 151 8.18 0.34 8.35
N VAL A 152 8.92 -0.43 7.55
CA VAL A 152 9.71 0.08 6.43
C VAL A 152 9.01 -0.26 5.12
N SER A 153 8.73 0.75 4.31
CA SER A 153 8.17 0.60 2.97
C SER A 153 9.28 0.41 1.94
N GLY A 154 8.99 -0.38 0.90
CA GLY A 154 9.73 -0.29 -0.35
C GLY A 154 9.44 1.03 -1.06
N ILE A 155 10.38 1.46 -1.92
CA ILE A 155 10.25 2.66 -2.76
C ILE A 155 9.86 2.27 -4.19
N THR A 156 10.55 1.27 -4.73
CA THR A 156 10.37 0.68 -6.05
C THR A 156 9.41 -0.50 -6.03
N SER A 157 9.71 -1.44 -5.13
CA SER A 157 9.06 -2.72 -5.00
C SER A 157 8.99 -3.08 -3.52
N PRO A 158 7.96 -3.81 -3.07
CA PRO A 158 7.98 -4.47 -1.78
C PRO A 158 9.27 -5.27 -1.61
N LEU A 159 9.89 -5.18 -0.43
CA LEU A 159 11.03 -6.04 -0.08
C LEU A 159 10.71 -7.54 -0.22
N SER A 160 9.42 -7.93 -0.15
CA SER A 160 8.95 -9.29 -0.37
C SER A 160 9.20 -9.83 -1.78
N ASP A 161 9.42 -8.95 -2.76
CA ASP A 161 9.73 -9.34 -4.14
C ASP A 161 11.20 -9.74 -4.29
N MET A 162 12.07 -9.26 -3.38
CA MET A 162 13.51 -9.55 -3.37
C MET A 162 13.89 -10.58 -2.31
N ILE A 163 13.23 -10.55 -1.16
CA ILE A 163 13.47 -11.45 -0.02
C ILE A 163 12.16 -12.15 0.27
N PHE A 164 12.10 -13.46 0.06
CA PHE A 164 10.86 -14.21 0.24
C PHE A 164 10.57 -14.47 1.72
N ALA A 165 9.29 -14.67 2.06
CA ALA A 165 8.84 -14.82 3.44
C ALA A 165 9.46 -16.05 4.14
N GLU A 166 9.82 -17.08 3.37
CA GLU A 166 10.47 -18.31 3.82
C GLU A 166 11.90 -18.08 4.33
N MET A 167 12.53 -16.97 3.91
CA MET A 167 13.86 -16.57 4.37
C MET A 167 13.83 -15.86 5.72
N LEU A 168 12.65 -15.57 6.25
CA LEU A 168 12.49 -14.74 7.44
C LEU A 168 12.41 -15.59 8.72
N PRO A 169 12.94 -15.07 9.85
CA PRO A 169 13.61 -13.77 9.99
C PRO A 169 15.04 -13.77 9.42
N LEU A 170 15.46 -12.62 8.88
CA LEU A 170 16.78 -12.41 8.27
C LEU A 170 17.50 -11.21 8.92
N ILE A 171 18.82 -11.31 9.12
CA ILE A 171 19.65 -10.17 9.52
C ILE A 171 20.20 -9.49 8.27
N LEU A 172 19.93 -8.18 8.15
CA LEU A 172 20.42 -7.34 7.07
C LEU A 172 20.99 -6.03 7.60
N GLU A 173 21.82 -5.37 6.82
CA GLU A 173 22.35 -4.03 7.07
C GLU A 173 21.92 -3.11 5.93
N THR A 174 21.31 -1.98 6.25
CA THR A 174 20.83 -0.99 5.27
C THR A 174 20.69 0.38 5.92
N VAL A 175 20.30 1.40 5.15
CA VAL A 175 19.85 2.68 5.69
C VAL A 175 18.35 2.75 5.61
N ILE A 176 17.72 3.14 6.71
CA ILE A 176 16.32 3.58 6.71
C ILE A 176 16.26 5.09 6.89
N MET A 177 15.29 5.74 6.24
CA MET A 177 15.19 7.19 6.21
C MET A 177 13.75 7.67 6.01
N PRO A 178 13.42 8.91 6.39
CA PRO A 178 12.08 9.45 6.18
C PRO A 178 11.84 9.77 4.71
N PHE A 179 10.65 9.44 4.22
CA PHE A 179 10.20 9.87 2.90
C PHE A 179 8.68 9.98 2.87
N LYS A 180 8.16 11.20 2.62
CA LYS A 180 6.72 11.50 2.50
C LYS A 180 5.84 10.87 3.59
N GLY A 181 6.23 11.02 4.86
CA GLY A 181 5.46 10.50 6.00
C GLY A 181 5.50 8.97 6.13
N LYS A 182 6.54 8.34 5.60
CA LYS A 182 6.85 6.91 5.79
C LYS A 182 8.34 6.76 6.10
N ILE A 183 8.71 5.57 6.54
CA ILE A 183 10.10 5.12 6.57
C ILE A 183 10.34 4.25 5.36
N VAL A 184 11.42 4.53 4.63
CA VAL A 184 11.86 3.77 3.46
C VAL A 184 13.29 3.33 3.65
N TYR A 185 13.74 2.34 2.88
CA TYR A 185 15.17 2.00 2.79
C TYR A 185 15.78 2.61 1.52
N ASP A 186 17.08 2.82 1.51
CA ASP A 186 17.82 3.51 0.43
C ASP A 186 17.99 2.68 -0.87
N GLY A 187 17.43 1.47 -0.94
CA GLY A 187 17.63 0.55 -2.06
C GLY A 187 18.92 -0.26 -1.97
N LEU A 188 19.76 -0.03 -0.95
CA LEU A 188 21.06 -0.70 -0.79
C LEU A 188 21.07 -1.51 0.51
N LEU A 189 21.19 -2.83 0.38
CA LEU A 189 21.29 -3.72 1.54
C LEU A 189 22.39 -4.75 1.35
N SER A 190 22.97 -5.17 2.47
CA SER A 190 23.72 -6.42 2.58
C SER A 190 23.00 -7.30 3.59
N HIS A 191 23.05 -8.62 3.42
CA HIS A 191 22.50 -9.54 4.40
C HIS A 191 23.52 -10.62 4.72
N THR A 192 23.46 -11.13 5.94
CA THR A 192 24.35 -12.23 6.35
C THR A 192 23.62 -13.56 6.18
N PRO A 193 24.16 -14.54 5.46
CA PRO A 193 23.54 -15.85 5.27
C PRO A 193 23.73 -16.72 6.52
N ILE A 194 23.08 -16.33 7.62
CA ILE A 194 23.09 -17.09 8.87
C ILE A 194 21.71 -17.70 9.08
N GLN A 195 21.68 -18.99 9.42
CA GLN A 195 20.44 -19.67 9.78
C GLN A 195 20.01 -19.24 11.19
N ILE A 196 18.81 -18.68 11.30
CA ILE A 196 18.25 -18.24 12.58
C ILE A 196 17.54 -19.41 13.27
N GLY A 197 17.96 -19.71 14.51
CA GLY A 197 17.31 -20.70 15.35
C GLY A 197 15.91 -20.29 15.81
N SER A 198 15.04 -21.27 16.04
CA SER A 198 13.62 -21.05 16.37
C SER A 198 13.39 -20.24 17.66
N THR A 199 14.29 -20.35 18.64
CA THR A 199 14.22 -19.56 19.90
C THR A 199 14.35 -18.07 19.62
N LEU A 200 15.36 -17.68 18.83
CA LEU A 200 15.63 -16.28 18.51
C LEU A 200 14.52 -15.69 17.63
N ALA A 201 14.06 -16.46 16.64
CA ALA A 201 12.91 -16.08 15.82
C ALA A 201 11.64 -15.80 16.66
N LYS A 202 11.34 -16.65 17.64
CA LYS A 202 10.22 -16.43 18.58
C LYS A 202 10.40 -15.16 19.42
N THR A 203 11.62 -14.84 19.86
CA THR A 203 11.92 -13.62 20.61
C THR A 203 11.66 -12.36 19.78
N TRP A 204 12.06 -12.36 18.51
CA TRP A 204 11.83 -11.23 17.61
C TRP A 204 10.35 -11.06 17.25
N ALA A 205 9.64 -12.17 16.99
CA ALA A 205 8.20 -12.14 16.79
C ALA A 205 7.47 -11.56 18.01
N LYS A 206 7.88 -11.92 19.24
CA LYS A 206 7.35 -11.33 20.48
C LYS A 206 7.63 -9.83 20.56
N SER A 207 8.82 -9.39 20.15
CA SER A 207 9.20 -7.97 20.17
C SER A 207 8.29 -7.14 19.26
N TYR A 208 8.04 -7.61 18.03
CA TYR A 208 7.05 -6.99 17.13
C TYR A 208 5.63 -6.99 17.72
N LEU A 209 5.16 -8.12 18.26
CA LEU A 209 3.82 -8.21 18.84
C LEU A 209 3.64 -7.26 20.03
N ALA A 210 4.63 -7.14 20.90
CA ALA A 210 4.64 -6.21 22.02
C ALA A 210 4.60 -4.75 21.53
N ALA A 211 5.41 -4.40 20.53
CA ALA A 211 5.38 -3.07 19.91
C ALA A 211 4.04 -2.77 19.25
N LYS A 212 3.43 -3.75 18.58
CA LYS A 212 2.12 -3.61 17.95
C LYS A 212 1.01 -3.39 18.98
N GLN A 213 0.98 -4.19 20.05
CA GLN A 213 -0.01 -4.07 21.13
C GLN A 213 0.10 -2.73 21.85
N SER A 214 1.33 -2.26 22.08
CA SER A 214 1.60 -0.97 22.73
C SER A 214 1.56 0.24 21.79
N LYS A 215 1.24 0.05 20.50
CA LYS A 215 1.27 1.09 19.45
C LYS A 215 2.62 1.81 19.34
N LYS A 216 3.72 1.11 19.61
CA LYS A 216 5.11 1.59 19.54
C LYS A 216 5.84 1.22 18.25
N VAL A 217 5.12 0.73 17.23
CA VAL A 217 5.71 0.52 15.90
C VAL A 217 5.99 1.88 15.28
N ILE A 218 7.25 2.16 14.99
CA ILE A 218 7.72 3.41 14.40
C ILE A 218 7.42 3.35 12.90
N THR A 219 6.45 4.14 12.45
CA THR A 219 6.04 4.22 11.04
C THR A 219 6.57 5.46 10.33
N THR A 220 7.08 6.43 11.10
CA THR A 220 7.68 7.69 10.66
C THR A 220 8.80 8.10 11.61
N PHE A 221 9.86 8.73 11.09
CA PHE A 221 10.85 9.39 11.95
C PHE A 221 10.28 10.71 12.47
N GLY A 222 10.57 11.00 13.76
CA GLY A 222 10.29 12.25 14.50
C GLY A 222 9.18 13.10 13.91
N GLU A 223 7.98 13.09 14.52
CA GLU A 223 6.81 13.72 13.89
C GLU A 223 7.14 15.16 13.37
N MET A 224 6.32 15.61 12.43
CA MET A 224 5.66 16.91 12.64
C MET A 224 5.00 16.92 14.04
N ARG A 225 5.79 17.00 15.11
CA ARG A 225 5.36 16.90 16.52
C ARG A 225 4.71 18.22 16.84
N GLY A 226 3.40 18.29 16.59
CA GLY A 226 2.66 19.54 16.63
C GLY A 226 1.48 19.63 15.67
N LYS A 227 1.11 18.55 14.96
CA LYS A 227 -0.26 18.38 14.49
C LYS A 227 -0.71 16.98 14.85
N GLU A 228 -1.42 16.88 15.97
CA GLU A 228 -2.58 15.98 15.99
C GLU A 228 -3.29 16.11 14.64
N GLU A 229 -3.76 15.00 14.09
CA GLU A 229 -4.59 15.01 12.89
C GLU A 229 -5.89 15.80 13.15
N GLU A 230 -5.82 17.13 13.17
CA GLU A 230 -6.90 17.95 12.69
C GLU A 230 -7.06 17.59 11.22
N LYS A 231 -8.05 16.72 10.98
CA LYS A 231 -8.55 16.38 9.66
C LYS A 231 -8.55 17.65 8.79
N PRO A 232 -7.86 17.66 7.64
CA PRO A 232 -7.84 18.86 6.82
C PRO A 232 -9.26 19.14 6.36
N VAL A 233 -9.81 20.28 6.81
CA VAL A 233 -10.98 20.92 6.21
C VAL A 233 -10.66 21.10 4.73
N ARG A 234 -11.39 20.38 3.89
CA ARG A 234 -11.25 20.35 2.44
C ARG A 234 -11.40 21.76 1.86
N LYS A 235 -10.29 22.45 1.60
CA LYS A 235 -10.28 23.48 0.55
C LYS A 235 -10.14 22.77 -0.80
N ARG A 236 -11.25 22.74 -1.54
CA ARG A 236 -11.36 22.22 -2.90
C ARG A 236 -10.37 22.97 -3.79
N LYS A 237 -9.40 22.24 -4.35
CA LYS A 237 -8.82 22.58 -5.66
C LYS A 237 -9.38 21.55 -6.65
N ARG A 238 -10.20 22.05 -7.59
CA ARG A 238 -10.71 21.32 -8.75
C ARG A 238 -9.67 21.42 -9.86
N GLU A 239 -9.46 20.30 -10.54
CA GLU A 239 -9.23 20.10 -11.99
C GLU A 239 -8.58 18.71 -12.15
N ASN A 240 -9.39 17.70 -12.47
CA ASN A 240 -9.70 17.16 -13.81
C ASN A 240 -8.53 16.28 -14.30
N GLU A 241 -8.63 14.97 -14.39
CA GLU A 241 -9.68 14.20 -15.05
C GLU A 241 -10.27 13.08 -14.16
N GLU A 242 -11.60 13.00 -14.11
CA GLU A 242 -12.30 11.86 -13.50
C GLU A 242 -12.08 10.60 -14.34
N PRO A 243 -11.87 9.42 -13.72
CA PRO A 243 -11.86 8.17 -14.46
C PRO A 243 -13.22 7.97 -15.14
N LYS A 244 -13.24 7.96 -16.48
CA LYS A 244 -14.45 7.77 -17.27
C LYS A 244 -14.93 6.33 -17.14
N VAL A 245 -15.97 6.11 -16.34
CA VAL A 245 -16.73 4.86 -16.35
C VAL A 245 -17.33 4.67 -17.75
N PRO A 246 -17.12 3.51 -18.42
CA PRO A 246 -17.68 3.25 -19.75
C PRO A 246 -19.20 3.50 -19.81
N PHE A 247 -19.68 4.06 -20.93
CA PHE A 247 -21.08 4.49 -21.08
C PHE A 247 -22.08 3.34 -20.89
N GLU A 248 -21.74 2.15 -21.38
CA GLU A 248 -22.55 0.93 -21.23
C GLU A 248 -22.74 0.57 -19.75
N MET A 249 -21.67 0.69 -18.96
CA MET A 249 -21.66 0.37 -17.54
C MET A 249 -22.46 1.39 -16.72
N LYS A 250 -22.43 2.67 -17.12
CA LYS A 250 -23.26 3.71 -16.52
C LYS A 250 -24.75 3.40 -16.69
N LYS A 251 -25.14 2.95 -17.88
CA LYS A 251 -26.53 2.56 -18.20
C LYS A 251 -26.98 1.34 -17.38
N GLU A 252 -26.14 0.31 -17.27
CA GLU A 252 -26.43 -0.90 -16.48
C GLU A 252 -26.59 -0.60 -14.98
N LEU A 253 -25.74 0.26 -14.43
CA LEU A 253 -25.81 0.67 -13.02
C LEU A 253 -27.04 1.52 -12.71
N GLU A 254 -27.43 2.42 -13.62
CA GLU A 254 -28.68 3.17 -13.50
C GLU A 254 -29.91 2.25 -13.54
N GLU A 255 -29.89 1.25 -14.43
CA GLU A 255 -30.96 0.26 -14.54
C GLU A 255 -31.05 -0.60 -13.28
N PHE A 256 -29.91 -1.03 -12.73
CA PHE A 256 -29.82 -1.74 -11.46
C PHE A 256 -30.40 -0.90 -10.31
N ALA A 257 -30.03 0.38 -10.21
CA ALA A 257 -30.56 1.27 -9.18
C ALA A 257 -32.08 1.46 -9.28
N ARG A 258 -32.62 1.53 -10.51
CA ARG A 258 -34.08 1.57 -10.75
C ARG A 258 -34.75 0.26 -10.29
N LYS A 259 -34.17 -0.90 -10.64
CA LYS A 259 -34.70 -2.22 -10.25
C LYS A 259 -34.65 -2.42 -8.74
N ALA A 260 -33.55 -2.06 -8.07
CA ALA A 260 -33.41 -2.14 -6.62
C ALA A 260 -34.39 -1.21 -5.89
N LYS A 261 -34.62 -0.01 -6.42
CA LYS A 261 -35.66 0.90 -5.90
C LYS A 261 -37.05 0.30 -6.03
N ARG A 262 -37.36 -0.28 -7.19
CA ARG A 262 -38.66 -0.93 -7.45
C ARG A 262 -38.92 -2.11 -6.50
N VAL A 263 -37.91 -2.94 -6.25
CA VAL A 263 -37.98 -4.05 -5.27
C VAL A 263 -38.24 -3.53 -3.85
N LYS A 264 -37.69 -2.37 -3.47
CA LYS A 264 -38.00 -1.72 -2.20
C LYS A 264 -39.45 -1.20 -2.17
N ASP A 265 -39.89 -0.54 -3.24
CA ASP A 265 -41.21 0.10 -3.32
C ASP A 265 -42.35 -0.95 -3.39
N GLU A 266 -42.07 -2.15 -3.92
CA GLU A 266 -43.03 -3.27 -4.02
C GLU A 266 -43.00 -4.21 -2.79
N ALA A 267 -42.08 -4.00 -1.83
CA ALA A 267 -42.03 -4.78 -0.60
C ALA A 267 -43.17 -4.39 0.36
N GLN A 268 -43.89 -5.38 0.90
CA GLN A 268 -44.98 -5.14 1.85
C GLN A 268 -44.48 -4.42 3.13
N PRO A 269 -45.23 -3.43 3.65
CA PRO A 269 -44.84 -2.72 4.87
C PRO A 269 -44.74 -3.70 6.05
N GLY A 270 -43.57 -3.77 6.69
CA GLY A 270 -43.27 -4.71 7.77
C GLY A 270 -42.42 -5.92 7.37
N ARG A 271 -42.23 -6.16 6.07
CA ARG A 271 -41.22 -7.09 5.51
C ARG A 271 -40.24 -6.28 4.64
N GLU A 272 -39.52 -5.35 5.25
CA GLU A 272 -38.29 -4.87 4.63
C GLU A 272 -37.32 -6.06 4.62
N SER A 273 -37.30 -6.86 3.54
CA SER A 273 -36.23 -7.84 3.38
C SER A 273 -34.93 -7.07 3.46
N SER A 274 -34.11 -7.39 4.46
CA SER A 274 -32.80 -6.77 4.69
C SER A 274 -32.00 -6.73 3.38
N ALA A 275 -32.17 -7.75 2.53
CA ALA A 275 -31.61 -7.85 1.20
C ALA A 275 -31.99 -6.68 0.25
N ALA A 276 -33.25 -6.22 0.24
CA ALA A 276 -33.68 -5.10 -0.62
C ALA A 276 -33.05 -3.77 -0.18
N SER A 277 -32.96 -3.54 1.13
CA SER A 277 -32.31 -2.36 1.72
C SER A 277 -30.79 -2.39 1.50
N VAL A 278 -30.17 -3.57 1.57
CA VAL A 278 -28.75 -3.80 1.27
C VAL A 278 -28.46 -3.56 -0.23
N LEU A 279 -29.31 -4.06 -1.12
CA LEU A 279 -29.20 -3.82 -2.57
C LEU A 279 -29.37 -2.35 -2.92
N LEU A 280 -30.32 -1.65 -2.29
CA LEU A 280 -30.53 -0.22 -2.53
C LEU A 280 -29.35 0.62 -2.01
N ASN A 281 -28.81 0.31 -0.84
CA ASN A 281 -27.63 0.99 -0.30
C ASN A 281 -26.40 0.77 -1.19
N ALA A 282 -26.19 -0.46 -1.67
CA ALA A 282 -25.14 -0.78 -2.63
C ALA A 282 -25.34 0.01 -3.96
N ALA A 283 -26.56 0.06 -4.49
CA ALA A 283 -26.92 0.81 -5.70
C ALA A 283 -26.66 2.32 -5.56
N GLN A 284 -27.08 2.93 -4.44
CA GLN A 284 -26.86 4.35 -4.16
C GLN A 284 -25.38 4.68 -3.99
N MET A 285 -24.60 3.77 -3.40
CA MET A 285 -23.17 3.94 -3.23
C MET A 285 -22.41 3.79 -4.55
N MET A 286 -22.81 2.84 -5.41
CA MET A 286 -22.30 2.73 -6.78
C MET A 286 -22.66 3.94 -7.64
N LYS A 287 -23.86 4.51 -7.49
CA LYS A 287 -24.23 5.77 -8.14
C LYS A 287 -23.29 6.92 -7.74
N ARG A 288 -22.95 7.03 -6.45
CA ARG A 288 -21.96 8.01 -5.96
C ARG A 288 -20.53 7.79 -6.49
N ILE A 289 -20.18 6.55 -6.87
CA ILE A 289 -18.92 6.23 -7.55
C ILE A 289 -18.98 6.72 -9.01
N VAL A 290 -20.08 6.45 -9.71
CA VAL A 290 -20.31 6.90 -11.10
C VAL A 290 -20.37 8.43 -11.22
N ASP A 291 -20.88 9.11 -10.19
CA ASP A 291 -21.00 10.57 -10.14
C ASP A 291 -19.71 11.29 -9.64
N GLY A 292 -18.55 10.62 -9.62
CA GLY A 292 -17.25 11.26 -9.32
C GLY A 292 -16.92 11.46 -7.83
N GLY A 293 -17.50 10.67 -6.92
CA GLY A 293 -17.30 10.81 -5.48
C GLY A 293 -15.84 10.56 -5.01
N PRO A 294 -15.30 11.36 -4.05
CA PRO A 294 -13.87 11.42 -3.73
C PRO A 294 -13.33 10.27 -2.86
N ASN A 295 -13.87 9.04 -2.96
CA ASN A 295 -13.39 7.93 -2.13
C ASN A 295 -13.73 6.54 -2.68
N LEU A 296 -13.21 6.25 -3.89
CA LEU A 296 -13.43 4.99 -4.62
C LEU A 296 -13.10 3.75 -3.76
N LYS A 297 -11.94 3.72 -3.09
CA LYS A 297 -11.52 2.62 -2.20
C LYS A 297 -12.55 2.33 -1.10
N ARG A 298 -13.04 3.37 -0.42
CA ARG A 298 -14.03 3.23 0.66
C ARG A 298 -15.39 2.77 0.15
N ALA A 299 -15.77 3.22 -1.04
CA ALA A 299 -17.02 2.84 -1.69
C ALA A 299 -16.99 1.36 -2.14
N VAL A 300 -15.88 0.90 -2.73
CA VAL A 300 -15.64 -0.51 -3.08
C VAL A 300 -15.70 -1.42 -1.85
N THR A 301 -15.04 -1.06 -0.74
CA THR A 301 -15.08 -1.85 0.50
C THR A 301 -16.48 -1.94 1.07
N SER A 302 -17.25 -0.87 1.01
CA SER A 302 -18.61 -0.83 1.56
C SER A 302 -19.57 -1.66 0.72
N VAL A 303 -19.48 -1.57 -0.62
CA VAL A 303 -20.30 -2.39 -1.54
C VAL A 303 -19.95 -3.88 -1.42
N ARG A 304 -18.68 -4.25 -1.24
CA ARG A 304 -18.28 -5.64 -0.92
C ARG A 304 -18.96 -6.15 0.35
N LYS A 305 -18.91 -5.37 1.43
CA LYS A 305 -19.52 -5.73 2.70
C LYS A 305 -21.05 -5.89 2.58
N SER A 306 -21.69 -5.03 1.79
CA SER A 306 -23.13 -5.17 1.49
C SER A 306 -23.43 -6.45 0.70
N LEU A 307 -22.60 -6.85 -0.27
CA LEU A 307 -22.79 -8.12 -0.98
C LEU A 307 -22.56 -9.35 -0.10
N GLU A 308 -21.58 -9.32 0.81
CA GLU A 308 -21.37 -10.40 1.79
C GLU A 308 -22.60 -10.58 2.69
N LEU A 309 -23.21 -9.48 3.12
CA LEU A 309 -24.46 -9.52 3.89
C LEU A 309 -25.62 -10.12 3.06
N LEU A 310 -25.72 -9.76 1.78
CA LEU A 310 -26.72 -10.32 0.86
C LEU A 310 -26.54 -11.82 0.65
N ASP A 311 -25.30 -12.27 0.47
CA ASP A 311 -24.98 -13.69 0.24
C ASP A 311 -25.29 -14.54 1.47
N ASN A 312 -25.03 -14.01 2.66
CA ASN A 312 -25.37 -14.65 3.93
C ASN A 312 -26.89 -14.72 4.15
N GLU A 313 -27.63 -13.68 3.77
CA GLU A 313 -29.09 -13.64 3.89
C GLU A 313 -29.79 -14.58 2.90
N LEU A 314 -29.32 -14.63 1.65
CA LEU A 314 -29.81 -15.58 0.64
C LEU A 314 -29.57 -17.04 1.04
N LYS A 315 -28.42 -17.33 1.68
CA LYS A 315 -28.13 -18.65 2.25
C LYS A 315 -29.07 -18.99 3.42
N GLY A 316 -29.34 -18.04 4.31
CA GLY A 316 -30.27 -18.25 5.44
C GLY A 316 -31.72 -18.48 5.03
N THR A 317 -32.19 -17.88 3.92
CA THR A 317 -33.57 -18.09 3.42
C THR A 317 -33.80 -19.45 2.74
N LEU A 318 -32.76 -20.24 2.50
CA LEU A 318 -32.86 -21.59 1.93
C LEU A 318 -33.06 -22.65 3.02
N ASP A 319 -32.55 -22.42 4.23
CA ASP A 319 -32.68 -23.37 5.35
C ASP A 319 -34.07 -23.37 6.00
N GLU A 320 -34.88 -22.32 5.81
CA GLU A 320 -36.26 -22.24 6.35
C GLU A 320 -37.35 -22.80 5.40
N LYS A 321 -36.98 -23.34 4.23
CA LYS A 321 -37.96 -23.85 3.25
C LYS A 321 -38.06 -25.37 3.13
N ASP A 322 -37.25 -26.11 3.89
CA ASP A 322 -37.22 -27.57 3.89
C ASP A 322 -37.71 -28.21 5.23
N GLU A 323 -38.49 -27.50 6.04
CA GLU A 323 -39.33 -28.07 7.12
C GLU A 323 -40.83 -28.05 6.77
#